data_AF-A0A6I5CE06-F1
#
_entry.id   AF-A0A6I5CE06-F1
#
_cell.length_a   1.000
_cell.length_b   1.000
_cell.length_c   1.000
_cell.angle_alpha   90.00
_cell.angle_beta   90.00
_cell.angle_gamma   90.00
#
_symmetry.space_group_name_H-M   'P 1'
#
loop_
_entity.id
_entity.type
_entity.pdbx_description
1 polymer ?
#
loop_
_entity_poly.entity_id
_entity_poly.type
_entity_poly.pdbx_seq_one_letter_code
_entity_poly.pdbx_strand_id
1 'polypeptide(L)'
;TTGTSMAKALERVDEISAFHLDRVKLDKVPPNRLATLARVGLGSKAPILERAREPRRTALLTSVVRHLEASAIDDALDVFALLMQVKLLNVAKRATDKEWLAARPRLAKASRTVQAVYRLWSEQLDLVAEAGADLDAAALFLALETEVGPRAEVEAAVRLLDELLPPGDDESEAEMRRQLAGRYSTVRPFLSLLGESSALGAASGGKRVLEAVKRLPALSRRKVKAKPLLPREIDQKLVPPAWKKAVFSNPDLPPGAVDRDAYAVCVLEQLHKALGRRDVFASPSNRWADPRARLLDGAQWEAVQAFVLHGLSLEEPVAEHLAGRVRALDAAWQLMAERLEEAGQDAKLSFEVQPGGRLKLNVDRLGALGEPKSLRWLRRTTAAMLPNTPR
;
A
#
# COMPACT_ATOMS: atom_id res chain seq x y z
N THR A 1 -7.37 -19.03 -1.79
CA THR A 1 -8.34 -18.04 -1.28
C THR A 1 -9.01 -17.35 -2.45
N THR A 2 -10.33 -17.49 -2.55
CA THR A 2 -11.19 -16.95 -3.63
C THR A 2 -12.13 -15.88 -3.06
N GLY A 3 -12.82 -15.12 -3.91
CA GLY A 3 -13.87 -14.19 -3.47
C GLY A 3 -14.97 -14.89 -2.65
N THR A 4 -15.29 -16.15 -2.99
CA THR A 4 -16.25 -16.97 -2.25
C THR A 4 -15.77 -17.35 -0.84
N SER A 5 -14.47 -17.63 -0.66
CA SER A 5 -13.95 -17.88 0.70
C SER A 5 -13.99 -16.63 1.57
N MET A 6 -13.83 -15.44 0.95
CA MET A 6 -14.00 -14.17 1.65
C MET A 6 -15.45 -13.94 2.08
N ALA A 7 -16.41 -14.21 1.18
CA ALA A 7 -17.84 -14.11 1.52
C ALA A 7 -18.20 -15.02 2.70
N LYS A 8 -17.79 -16.30 2.67
CA LYS A 8 -17.99 -17.25 3.78
C LYS A 8 -17.36 -16.78 5.10
N ALA A 9 -16.20 -16.13 5.04
CA ALA A 9 -15.53 -15.62 6.23
C ALA A 9 -16.33 -14.46 6.86
N LEU A 10 -16.93 -13.58 6.04
CA LEU A 10 -17.80 -12.51 6.50
C LEU A 10 -19.17 -13.02 6.97
N GLU A 11 -19.77 -14.00 6.30
CA GLU A 11 -21.00 -14.67 6.77
C GLU A 11 -20.82 -15.24 8.16
N ARG A 12 -19.67 -15.88 8.44
CA ARG A 12 -19.33 -16.37 9.79
C ARG A 12 -19.25 -15.23 10.81
N VAL A 13 -18.75 -14.05 10.42
CA VAL A 13 -18.74 -12.87 11.31
C VAL A 13 -20.17 -12.47 11.64
N ASP A 14 -21.04 -12.35 10.63
CA ASP A 14 -22.43 -11.96 10.82
C ASP A 14 -23.21 -12.97 11.69
N GLU A 15 -23.01 -14.28 11.47
CA GLU A 15 -23.58 -15.35 12.29
C GLU A 15 -23.19 -15.24 13.77
N ILE A 16 -21.93 -14.90 14.07
CA ILE A 16 -21.45 -14.75 15.44
C ILE A 16 -21.93 -13.41 16.04
N SER A 17 -21.97 -12.34 15.26
CA SER A 17 -22.46 -11.03 15.72
C SER A 17 -23.97 -11.03 15.99
N ALA A 18 -24.73 -11.96 15.40
CA ALA A 18 -26.16 -12.14 15.69
C ALA A 18 -26.46 -12.52 17.15
N PHE A 19 -25.47 -12.99 17.92
CA PHE A 19 -25.63 -13.23 19.36
C PHE A 19 -25.65 -11.93 20.20
N HIS A 20 -25.41 -10.76 19.61
CA HIS A 20 -25.54 -9.43 20.23
C HIS A 20 -24.86 -9.30 21.61
N LEU A 21 -23.68 -9.91 21.74
CA LEU A 21 -22.91 -9.85 22.98
C LEU A 21 -22.24 -8.50 23.20
N ASP A 22 -22.19 -7.64 22.18
CA ASP A 22 -21.82 -6.22 22.24
C ASP A 22 -22.53 -5.47 23.38
N ARG A 23 -23.75 -5.89 23.73
CA ARG A 23 -24.54 -5.36 24.85
C ARG A 23 -23.93 -5.65 26.22
N VAL A 24 -23.10 -6.67 26.35
CA VAL A 24 -22.46 -7.05 27.61
C VAL A 24 -21.17 -6.24 27.78
N LYS A 25 -21.17 -5.34 28.77
CA LYS A 25 -20.00 -4.55 29.16
C LYS A 25 -19.00 -5.42 29.91
N LEU A 26 -17.84 -5.65 29.30
CA LEU A 26 -16.73 -6.44 29.85
C LEU A 26 -15.48 -5.58 30.12
N ASP A 27 -15.63 -4.26 30.11
CA ASP A 27 -14.59 -3.25 30.35
C ASP A 27 -13.87 -3.43 31.69
N LYS A 28 -14.57 -3.92 32.72
CA LYS A 28 -14.00 -4.21 34.05
C LYS A 28 -13.25 -5.54 34.15
N VAL A 29 -13.34 -6.41 33.14
CA VAL A 29 -12.72 -7.74 33.19
C VAL A 29 -11.39 -7.71 32.42
N PRO A 30 -10.26 -8.10 33.05
CA PRO A 30 -8.98 -8.12 32.36
C PRO A 30 -9.02 -9.04 31.12
N PRO A 31 -8.47 -8.60 29.97
CA PRO A 31 -8.54 -9.36 28.72
C PRO A 31 -7.89 -10.74 28.84
N ASN A 32 -6.82 -10.86 29.63
CA ASN A 32 -6.15 -12.14 29.89
C ASN A 32 -7.03 -13.15 30.64
N ARG A 33 -7.95 -12.67 31.49
CA ARG A 33 -8.92 -13.51 32.20
C ARG A 33 -10.00 -14.00 31.25
N LEU A 34 -10.54 -13.11 30.40
CA LEU A 34 -11.48 -13.50 29.34
C LEU A 34 -10.86 -14.52 28.38
N ALA A 35 -9.62 -14.29 27.94
CA ALA A 35 -8.92 -15.22 27.07
C ALA A 35 -8.71 -16.60 27.72
N THR A 36 -8.40 -16.64 29.02
CA THR A 36 -8.27 -17.90 29.77
C THR A 36 -9.61 -18.63 29.86
N LEU A 37 -10.70 -17.92 30.18
CA LEU A 37 -12.05 -18.51 30.22
C LEU A 37 -12.51 -19.01 28.85
N ALA A 38 -12.25 -18.24 27.79
CA ALA A 38 -12.52 -18.64 26.42
C ALA A 38 -11.77 -19.92 26.05
N ARG A 39 -10.48 -20.01 26.40
CA ARG A 39 -9.66 -21.21 26.16
C ARG A 39 -10.22 -22.44 26.87
N VAL A 40 -10.60 -22.30 28.14
CA VAL A 40 -11.24 -23.38 28.92
C VAL A 40 -12.56 -23.79 28.28
N GLY A 41 -13.37 -22.82 27.86
CA GLY A 41 -14.67 -23.08 27.24
C GLY A 41 -14.54 -23.80 25.89
N LEU A 42 -13.65 -23.32 25.01
CA LEU A 42 -13.37 -23.93 23.70
C LEU A 42 -12.75 -25.34 23.82
N GLY A 43 -11.97 -25.59 24.85
CA GLY A 43 -11.41 -26.91 25.15
C GLY A 43 -12.42 -27.89 25.77
N SER A 44 -13.61 -27.42 26.15
CA SER A 44 -14.64 -28.25 26.81
C SER A 44 -15.70 -28.73 25.81
N LYS A 45 -16.20 -29.95 26.01
CA LYS A 45 -17.33 -30.48 25.21
C LYS A 45 -18.64 -29.81 25.64
N ALA A 46 -19.60 -29.68 24.70
CA ALA A 46 -20.89 -29.05 24.96
C ALA A 46 -21.64 -29.57 26.21
N PRO A 47 -21.71 -30.89 26.49
CA PRO A 47 -22.39 -31.39 27.70
C PRO A 47 -21.70 -30.96 29.02
N ILE A 48 -20.39 -30.73 28.99
CA ILE A 48 -19.63 -30.26 30.15
C ILE A 48 -19.95 -28.79 30.43
N LEU A 49 -20.07 -27.99 29.38
CA LEU A 49 -20.46 -26.59 29.48
C LEU A 49 -21.91 -26.45 29.97
N GLU A 50 -22.82 -27.28 29.47
CA GLU A 50 -24.22 -27.29 29.86
C GLU A 50 -24.41 -27.58 31.36
N ARG A 51 -23.64 -28.54 31.88
CA ARG A 51 -23.65 -28.95 33.29
C ARG A 51 -22.91 -27.98 34.23
N ALA A 52 -22.20 -26.97 33.70
CA ALA A 52 -21.52 -25.99 34.54
C ALA A 52 -22.56 -25.17 35.33
N ARG A 53 -22.31 -24.95 36.62
CA ARG A 53 -23.19 -24.13 37.48
C ARG A 53 -23.00 -22.64 37.19
N GLU A 54 -24.06 -21.86 37.39
CA GLU A 54 -23.94 -20.40 37.37
C GLU A 54 -23.14 -19.88 38.57
N PRO A 55 -22.38 -18.77 38.44
CA PRO A 55 -22.25 -17.89 37.27
C PRO A 55 -21.19 -18.35 36.24
N ARG A 56 -20.54 -19.50 36.48
CA ARG A 56 -19.39 -19.97 35.68
C ARG A 56 -19.79 -20.32 34.24
N ARG A 57 -20.97 -20.91 34.04
CA ARG A 57 -21.48 -21.26 32.71
C ARG A 57 -21.64 -20.01 31.84
N THR A 58 -22.32 -18.98 32.33
CA THR A 58 -22.46 -17.70 31.63
C THR A 58 -21.10 -17.09 31.33
N ALA A 59 -20.20 -17.02 32.31
CA ALA A 59 -18.86 -16.45 32.12
C ALA A 59 -18.04 -17.19 31.04
N LEU A 60 -18.12 -18.52 30.99
CA LEU A 60 -17.46 -19.33 29.97
C LEU A 60 -18.06 -19.08 28.58
N LEU A 61 -19.39 -19.18 28.44
CA LEU A 61 -20.06 -18.99 27.15
C LEU A 61 -19.85 -17.58 26.60
N THR A 62 -20.01 -16.54 27.43
CA THR A 62 -19.75 -15.16 27.03
C THR A 62 -18.30 -14.98 26.58
N SER A 63 -17.33 -15.52 27.32
CA SER A 63 -15.92 -15.43 26.95
C SER A 63 -15.61 -16.16 25.63
N VAL A 64 -16.19 -17.35 25.42
CA VAL A 64 -16.03 -18.14 24.20
C VAL A 64 -16.56 -17.38 22.98
N VAL A 65 -17.79 -16.89 23.05
CA VAL A 65 -18.39 -16.21 21.89
C VAL A 65 -17.67 -14.89 21.60
N ARG A 66 -17.25 -14.12 22.62
CA ARG A 66 -16.42 -12.92 22.41
C ARG A 66 -15.07 -13.23 21.76
N HIS A 67 -14.45 -14.34 22.14
CA HIS A 67 -13.22 -14.79 21.50
C HIS A 67 -13.46 -15.19 20.04
N LEU A 68 -14.55 -15.93 19.77
CA LEU A 68 -14.93 -16.33 18.41
C LEU A 68 -15.28 -15.13 17.53
N GLU A 69 -15.94 -14.11 18.07
CA GLU A 69 -16.27 -12.86 17.37
C GLU A 69 -14.99 -12.15 16.90
N ALA A 70 -14.05 -11.91 17.82
CA ALA A 70 -12.77 -11.28 17.51
C ALA A 70 -11.92 -12.13 16.55
N SER A 71 -11.91 -13.46 16.74
CA SER A 71 -11.17 -14.39 15.87
C SER A 71 -11.77 -14.45 14.46
N ALA A 72 -13.10 -14.44 14.34
CA ALA A 72 -13.78 -14.47 13.05
C ALA A 72 -13.52 -13.21 12.22
N ILE A 73 -13.56 -12.04 12.87
CA ILE A 73 -13.22 -10.75 12.25
C ILE A 73 -11.76 -10.75 11.80
N ASP A 74 -10.85 -11.20 12.66
CA ASP A 74 -9.42 -11.27 12.33
C ASP A 74 -9.15 -12.19 11.12
N ASP A 75 -9.75 -13.37 11.11
CA ASP A 75 -9.62 -14.32 10.00
C ASP A 75 -10.20 -13.76 8.69
N ALA A 76 -11.34 -13.07 8.74
CA ALA A 76 -11.93 -12.43 7.57
C ALA A 76 -11.01 -11.34 7.00
N LEU A 77 -10.39 -10.53 7.85
CA LEU A 77 -9.46 -9.48 7.43
C LEU A 77 -8.13 -10.03 6.94
N ASP A 78 -7.65 -11.15 7.49
CA ASP A 78 -6.48 -11.87 6.96
C ASP A 78 -6.76 -12.45 5.58
N VAL A 79 -7.93 -13.07 5.39
CA VAL A 79 -8.40 -13.58 4.10
C VAL A 79 -8.50 -12.43 3.09
N PHE A 80 -9.02 -11.28 3.50
CA PHE A 80 -9.07 -10.07 2.69
C PHE A 80 -7.66 -9.60 2.28
N ALA A 81 -6.76 -9.43 3.26
CA ALA A 81 -5.40 -8.96 3.03
C ALA A 81 -4.64 -9.89 2.07
N LEU A 82 -4.78 -11.20 2.27
CA LEU A 82 -4.17 -12.21 1.40
C LEU A 82 -4.78 -12.20 0.00
N LEU A 83 -6.10 -12.04 -0.13
CA LEU A 83 -6.77 -11.94 -1.42
C LEU A 83 -6.32 -10.69 -2.20
N MET A 84 -6.27 -9.53 -1.53
CA MET A 84 -5.75 -8.28 -2.11
C MET A 84 -4.31 -8.44 -2.59
N GLN A 85 -3.42 -8.94 -1.74
CA GLN A 85 -2.01 -9.06 -2.08
C GLN A 85 -1.76 -10.12 -3.17
N VAL A 86 -2.26 -11.34 -2.96
CA VAL A 86 -1.85 -12.51 -3.75
C VAL A 86 -2.66 -12.66 -5.03
N LYS A 87 -3.97 -12.42 -5.00
CA LYS A 87 -4.86 -12.70 -6.15
C LYS A 87 -5.17 -11.47 -7.00
N LEU A 88 -5.03 -10.28 -6.43
CA LEU A 88 -5.36 -9.04 -7.10
C LEU A 88 -4.08 -8.28 -7.50
N LEU A 89 -3.36 -7.72 -6.52
CA LEU A 89 -2.19 -6.89 -6.78
C LEU A 89 -1.05 -7.65 -7.48
N ASN A 90 -0.59 -8.78 -6.92
CA ASN A 90 0.52 -9.54 -7.50
C ASN A 90 0.21 -10.09 -8.89
N VAL A 91 -1.02 -10.54 -9.14
CA VAL A 91 -1.40 -11.08 -10.46
C VAL A 91 -1.57 -9.95 -11.48
N ALA A 92 -1.99 -8.75 -11.07
CA ALA A 92 -2.08 -7.60 -11.98
C ALA A 92 -0.68 -7.11 -12.36
N LYS A 93 0.22 -7.03 -11.37
CA LYS A 93 1.64 -6.73 -11.58
C LYS A 93 2.28 -7.73 -12.55
N ARG A 94 2.16 -9.03 -12.29
CA ARG A 94 2.71 -10.08 -13.17
C ARG A 94 2.14 -10.06 -14.59
N ALA A 95 0.86 -9.73 -14.77
CA ALA A 95 0.26 -9.60 -16.09
C ALA A 95 0.87 -8.43 -16.86
N THR A 96 0.97 -7.27 -16.20
CA THR A 96 1.59 -6.06 -16.75
C THR A 96 3.07 -6.31 -17.09
N ASP A 97 3.83 -6.93 -16.18
CA ASP A 97 5.23 -7.30 -16.39
C ASP A 97 5.37 -8.27 -17.58
N LYS A 98 4.45 -9.23 -17.73
CA LYS A 98 4.46 -10.18 -18.85
C LYS A 98 4.16 -9.49 -20.18
N GLU A 99 3.18 -8.61 -20.22
CA GLU A 99 2.85 -7.80 -21.41
C GLU A 99 4.02 -6.91 -21.81
N TRP A 100 4.66 -6.25 -20.83
CA TRP A 100 5.87 -5.47 -21.02
C TRP A 100 7.02 -6.31 -21.60
N LEU A 101 7.28 -7.49 -21.02
CA LEU A 101 8.30 -8.41 -21.52
C LEU A 101 8.00 -8.91 -22.94
N ALA A 102 6.72 -9.14 -23.27
CA ALA A 102 6.31 -9.54 -24.61
C ALA A 102 6.43 -8.40 -25.64
N ALA A 103 6.28 -7.15 -25.21
CA ALA A 103 6.45 -5.97 -26.06
C ALA A 103 7.93 -5.64 -26.33
N ARG A 104 8.85 -6.09 -25.47
CA ARG A 104 10.30 -5.78 -25.54
C ARG A 104 10.95 -5.99 -26.92
N PRO A 105 10.69 -7.08 -27.67
CA PRO A 105 11.30 -7.25 -28.99
C PRO A 105 10.80 -6.22 -30.02
N ARG A 106 9.49 -5.89 -29.98
CA ARG A 106 8.88 -4.89 -30.87
C ARG A 106 9.41 -3.50 -30.54
N LEU A 107 9.52 -3.19 -29.26
CA LEU A 107 10.15 -1.97 -28.75
C LEU A 107 11.60 -1.85 -29.24
N ALA A 108 12.40 -2.90 -29.07
CA ALA A 108 13.79 -2.91 -29.53
C ALA A 108 13.91 -2.71 -31.06
N LYS A 109 12.99 -3.28 -31.85
CA LYS A 109 12.95 -3.05 -33.30
C LYS A 109 12.66 -1.58 -33.60
N ALA A 110 11.59 -1.00 -33.04
CA ALA A 110 11.22 0.37 -33.30
C ALA A 110 12.29 1.38 -32.82
N SER A 111 12.90 1.15 -31.65
CA SER A 111 14.01 1.98 -31.17
C SER A 111 15.23 1.93 -32.10
N ARG A 112 15.55 0.76 -32.66
CA ARG A 112 16.64 0.64 -33.65
C ARG A 112 16.32 1.37 -34.94
N THR A 113 15.08 1.30 -35.43
CA THR A 113 14.64 2.05 -36.62
C THR A 113 14.82 3.55 -36.40
N VAL A 114 14.32 4.09 -35.28
CA VAL A 114 14.49 5.52 -34.95
C VAL A 114 15.96 5.90 -34.72
N GLN A 115 16.76 5.03 -34.09
CA GLN A 115 18.19 5.27 -33.92
C GLN A 115 18.93 5.29 -35.27
N ALA A 116 18.56 4.43 -36.22
CA ALA A 116 19.15 4.42 -37.56
C ALA A 116 18.83 5.72 -38.32
N VAL A 117 17.59 6.21 -38.25
CA VAL A 117 17.20 7.52 -38.81
C VAL A 117 18.05 8.64 -38.21
N TYR A 118 18.18 8.67 -36.88
CA TYR A 118 18.98 9.70 -36.21
C TYR A 118 20.46 9.65 -36.60
N ARG A 119 21.06 8.46 -36.70
CA ARG A 119 22.46 8.29 -37.10
C ARG A 119 22.71 8.83 -38.51
N LEU A 120 21.90 8.40 -39.48
CA LEU A 120 21.99 8.88 -40.86
C LEU A 120 21.83 10.40 -40.93
N TRP A 121 20.85 10.94 -40.19
CA TRP A 121 20.66 12.38 -40.15
C TRP A 121 21.87 13.12 -39.54
N SER A 122 22.43 12.63 -38.43
CA SER A 122 23.60 13.21 -37.78
C SER A 122 24.84 13.15 -38.68
N GLU A 123 25.13 12.00 -39.29
CA GLU A 123 26.27 11.82 -40.19
C GLU A 123 26.20 12.75 -41.40
N GLN A 124 25.00 12.94 -41.97
CA GLN A 124 24.80 13.88 -43.07
C GLN A 124 24.99 15.33 -42.64
N LEU A 125 24.54 15.71 -41.44
CA LEU A 125 24.79 17.05 -40.90
C LEU A 125 26.27 17.32 -40.63
N ASP A 126 27.00 16.32 -40.11
CA ASP A 126 28.44 16.41 -39.86
C ASP A 126 29.19 16.60 -41.19
N LEU A 127 28.85 15.82 -42.23
CA LEU A 127 29.45 15.95 -43.58
C LEU A 127 29.18 17.32 -44.21
N VAL A 128 27.96 17.84 -44.06
CA VAL A 128 27.58 19.18 -44.55
C VAL A 128 28.38 20.26 -43.84
N ALA A 129 28.56 20.14 -42.53
CA ALA A 129 29.36 21.06 -41.73
C ALA A 129 30.87 21.01 -42.10
N GLU A 130 31.41 19.83 -42.36
CA GLU A 130 32.80 19.65 -42.78
C GLU A 130 33.06 20.15 -44.21
N ALA A 131 32.12 19.92 -45.13
CA ALA A 131 32.25 20.31 -46.54
C ALA A 131 31.88 21.77 -46.82
N GLY A 132 31.22 22.46 -45.88
CA GLY A 132 30.71 23.82 -46.08
C GLY A 132 29.67 23.92 -47.20
N ALA A 133 28.93 22.84 -47.42
CA ALA A 133 27.91 22.73 -48.47
C ALA A 133 26.50 22.98 -47.89
N ASP A 134 25.49 23.06 -48.75
CA ASP A 134 24.08 23.04 -48.35
C ASP A 134 23.57 21.59 -48.23
N LEU A 135 22.66 21.34 -47.30
CA LEU A 135 22.03 20.04 -47.10
C LEU A 135 21.07 19.72 -48.26
N ASP A 136 21.36 18.67 -49.04
CA ASP A 136 20.41 18.14 -50.02
C ASP A 136 19.37 17.24 -49.33
N ALA A 137 18.20 17.82 -49.06
CA ALA A 137 17.09 17.10 -48.47
C ALA A 137 16.60 15.92 -49.32
N ALA A 138 16.64 16.01 -50.66
CA ALA A 138 16.16 14.93 -51.53
C ALA A 138 17.09 13.72 -51.46
N ALA A 139 18.41 13.96 -51.45
CA ALA A 139 19.41 12.91 -51.26
C ALA A 139 19.30 12.25 -49.88
N LEU A 140 19.09 13.04 -48.82
CA LEU A 140 18.86 12.54 -47.46
C LEU A 140 17.62 11.64 -47.37
N PHE A 141 16.48 12.05 -47.94
CA PHE A 141 15.27 11.24 -47.93
C PHE A 141 15.45 9.94 -48.72
N LEU A 142 16.14 9.98 -49.85
CA LEU A 142 16.46 8.79 -50.63
C LEU A 142 17.37 7.82 -49.85
N ALA A 143 18.39 8.35 -49.16
CA ALA A 143 19.28 7.55 -48.30
C ALA A 143 18.50 6.91 -47.13
N LEU A 144 17.58 7.65 -46.50
CA LEU A 144 16.71 7.11 -45.45
C LEU A 144 15.80 5.98 -45.96
N GLU A 145 15.17 6.16 -47.13
CA GLU A 145 14.34 5.12 -47.75
C GLU A 145 15.16 3.87 -48.14
N THR A 146 16.42 4.05 -48.53
CA THR A 146 17.31 2.97 -48.96
C THR A 146 17.88 2.19 -47.77
N GLU A 147 18.34 2.87 -46.72
CA GLU A 147 19.06 2.22 -45.61
C GLU A 147 18.18 1.82 -44.42
N VAL A 148 17.11 2.57 -44.14
CA VAL A 148 16.24 2.32 -42.97
C VAL A 148 14.92 1.68 -43.38
N GLY A 149 14.34 2.18 -44.47
CA GLY A 149 13.07 1.69 -45.03
C GLY A 149 12.08 2.81 -45.33
N PRO A 150 10.89 2.46 -45.87
CA PRO A 150 9.90 3.44 -46.28
C PRO A 150 9.47 4.37 -45.15
N ARG A 151 9.14 5.62 -45.48
CA ARG A 151 8.63 6.60 -44.51
C ARG A 151 7.48 6.07 -43.65
N ALA A 152 6.59 5.27 -44.23
CA ALA A 152 5.47 4.66 -43.50
C ALA A 152 5.93 3.70 -42.39
N GLU A 153 7.06 2.99 -42.56
CA GLU A 153 7.62 2.11 -41.53
C GLU A 153 8.29 2.89 -40.40
N VAL A 154 8.93 4.01 -40.72
CA VAL A 154 9.48 4.93 -39.71
C VAL A 154 8.35 5.57 -38.90
N GLU A 155 7.29 6.04 -39.57
CA GLU A 155 6.10 6.59 -38.90
C GLU A 155 5.41 5.53 -38.03
N ALA A 156 5.30 4.29 -38.49
CA ALA A 156 4.78 3.18 -37.70
C ALA A 156 5.68 2.84 -36.50
N ALA A 157 7.00 2.90 -36.65
CA ALA A 157 7.94 2.70 -35.55
C ALA A 157 7.83 3.80 -34.49
N VAL A 158 7.73 5.08 -34.90
CA VAL A 158 7.51 6.21 -33.98
C VAL A 158 6.18 6.06 -33.24
N ARG A 159 5.08 5.76 -33.94
CA ARG A 159 3.78 5.50 -33.30
C ARG A 159 3.85 4.33 -32.31
N LEU A 160 4.57 3.26 -32.66
CA LEU A 160 4.75 2.11 -31.76
C LEU A 160 5.59 2.46 -30.53
N LEU A 161 6.57 3.36 -30.65
CA LEU A 161 7.28 3.90 -29.49
C LEU A 161 6.37 4.80 -28.65
N ASP A 162 5.55 5.65 -29.25
CA ASP A 162 4.60 6.48 -28.51
C ASP A 162 3.54 5.63 -27.76
N GLU A 163 3.09 4.54 -28.37
CA GLU A 163 2.16 3.59 -27.76
C GLU A 163 2.79 2.76 -26.62
N LEU A 164 4.05 2.33 -26.77
CA LEU A 164 4.73 1.45 -25.81
C LEU A 164 5.57 2.18 -24.77
N LEU A 165 6.02 3.40 -25.04
CA LEU A 165 6.76 4.28 -24.12
C LEU A 165 5.97 5.56 -23.83
N PRO A 166 4.72 5.47 -23.32
CA PRO A 166 4.05 6.65 -22.80
C PRO A 166 4.88 7.25 -21.65
N PRO A 167 4.78 8.58 -21.42
CA PRO A 167 5.72 9.30 -20.59
C PRO A 167 5.60 8.91 -19.11
N GLY A 168 6.50 8.06 -18.63
CA GLY A 168 6.83 7.88 -17.21
C GLY A 168 6.25 6.64 -16.51
N ASP A 169 6.78 6.37 -15.31
CA ASP A 169 6.36 5.26 -14.42
C ASP A 169 4.84 5.26 -14.14
N ASP A 170 4.20 6.43 -14.20
CA ASP A 170 2.78 6.64 -13.92
C ASP A 170 1.83 5.91 -14.90
N GLU A 171 2.22 5.67 -16.17
CA GLU A 171 1.38 4.92 -17.11
C GLU A 171 1.43 3.41 -16.84
N SER A 172 2.62 2.88 -16.52
CA SER A 172 2.78 1.47 -16.16
C SER A 172 1.93 1.12 -14.93
N GLU A 173 1.89 2.05 -13.96
CA GLU A 173 1.03 1.93 -12.80
C GLU A 173 -0.45 2.01 -13.17
N ALA A 174 -0.83 2.90 -14.08
CA ALA A 174 -2.19 3.03 -14.57
C ALA A 174 -2.67 1.77 -15.31
N GLU A 175 -1.82 1.16 -16.15
CA GLU A 175 -2.11 -0.08 -16.84
C GLU A 175 -2.31 -1.25 -15.86
N MET A 176 -1.42 -1.37 -14.88
CA MET A 176 -1.60 -2.34 -13.80
C MET A 176 -2.95 -2.16 -13.09
N ARG A 177 -3.43 -0.92 -12.92
CA ARG A 177 -4.71 -0.62 -12.27
C ARG A 177 -5.91 -0.85 -13.19
N ARG A 178 -5.77 -0.70 -14.51
CA ARG A 178 -6.75 -1.17 -15.50
C ARG A 178 -6.90 -2.69 -15.46
N GLN A 179 -5.79 -3.42 -15.49
CA GLN A 179 -5.76 -4.88 -15.33
C GLN A 179 -6.41 -5.34 -14.02
N LEU A 180 -6.20 -4.58 -12.96
CA LEU A 180 -6.79 -4.82 -11.64
C LEU A 180 -8.31 -4.56 -11.63
N ALA A 181 -8.78 -3.51 -12.29
CA ALA A 181 -10.21 -3.21 -12.47
C ALA A 181 -10.95 -4.36 -13.18
N GLY A 182 -10.32 -4.98 -14.18
CA GLY A 182 -10.83 -6.17 -14.87
C GLY A 182 -11.09 -7.39 -13.96
N ARG A 183 -10.57 -7.39 -12.72
CA ARG A 183 -10.81 -8.44 -11.72
C ARG A 183 -11.95 -8.14 -10.76
N TYR A 184 -12.80 -7.16 -11.07
CA TYR A 184 -13.96 -6.81 -10.24
C TYR A 184 -14.85 -8.01 -9.90
N SER A 185 -15.01 -8.97 -10.82
CA SER A 185 -15.77 -10.21 -10.58
C SER A 185 -15.27 -11.03 -9.38
N THR A 186 -13.98 -10.94 -9.05
CA THR A 186 -13.37 -11.64 -7.91
C THR A 186 -13.75 -10.99 -6.58
N VAL A 187 -13.93 -9.67 -6.56
CA VAL A 187 -14.25 -8.92 -5.33
C VAL A 187 -15.75 -8.76 -5.10
N ARG A 188 -16.53 -8.73 -6.18
CA ARG A 188 -17.98 -8.53 -6.17
C ARG A 188 -18.74 -9.36 -5.11
N PRO A 189 -18.44 -10.66 -4.88
CA PRO A 189 -19.21 -11.48 -3.94
C PRO A 189 -19.21 -10.99 -2.50
N PHE A 190 -18.15 -10.28 -2.06
CA PHE A 190 -18.00 -9.86 -0.67
C PHE A 190 -18.18 -8.35 -0.45
N LEU A 191 -18.42 -7.56 -1.50
CA LEU A 191 -18.56 -6.10 -1.37
C LEU A 191 -19.73 -5.68 -0.49
N SER A 192 -20.86 -6.39 -0.59
CA SER A 192 -22.04 -6.11 0.22
C SER A 192 -21.77 -6.36 1.69
N LEU A 193 -21.30 -7.58 2.00
CA LEU A 193 -20.98 -8.01 3.38
C LEU A 193 -19.91 -7.10 4.02
N LEU A 194 -18.88 -6.73 3.27
CA LEU A 194 -17.81 -5.85 3.77
C LEU A 194 -18.31 -4.43 4.06
N GLY A 195 -19.18 -3.88 3.21
CA GLY A 195 -19.74 -2.54 3.39
C GLY A 195 -20.83 -2.45 4.45
N GLU A 196 -21.54 -3.55 4.71
CA GLU A 196 -22.60 -3.65 5.71
C GLU A 196 -22.06 -4.04 7.11
N SER A 197 -20.83 -4.56 7.19
CA SER A 197 -20.20 -4.95 8.45
C SER A 197 -20.03 -3.77 9.41
N SER A 198 -20.57 -3.91 10.62
CA SER A 198 -20.41 -2.95 11.72
C SER A 198 -19.07 -3.07 12.44
N ALA A 199 -18.27 -4.09 12.13
CA ALA A 199 -17.00 -4.35 12.80
C ALA A 199 -15.92 -3.32 12.46
N LEU A 200 -16.01 -2.65 11.31
CA LEU A 200 -14.99 -1.70 10.86
C LEU A 200 -15.16 -0.31 11.50
N GLY A 201 -14.08 0.16 12.11
CA GLY A 201 -13.91 1.52 12.62
C GLY A 201 -12.77 2.25 11.90
N ALA A 202 -12.70 3.58 12.07
CA ALA A 202 -11.65 4.38 11.44
C ALA A 202 -11.15 5.51 12.35
N ALA A 203 -9.83 5.67 12.37
CA ALA A 203 -9.16 6.87 12.87
C ALA A 203 -9.36 8.03 11.88
N SER A 204 -8.92 9.25 12.27
CA SER A 204 -9.07 10.46 11.45
C SER A 204 -8.60 10.29 10.00
N GLY A 205 -7.46 9.62 9.77
CA GLY A 205 -6.92 9.34 8.44
C GLY A 205 -7.73 8.33 7.61
N GLY A 206 -8.47 7.43 8.25
CA GLY A 206 -9.22 6.35 7.58
C GLY A 206 -10.71 6.64 7.35
N LYS A 207 -11.27 7.69 7.97
CA LYS A 207 -12.72 7.98 7.91
C LYS A 207 -13.26 8.03 6.49
N ARG A 208 -12.54 8.70 5.59
CA ARG A 208 -12.94 8.82 4.18
C ARG A 208 -12.98 7.46 3.48
N VAL A 209 -11.98 6.61 3.75
CA VAL A 209 -11.90 5.26 3.20
C VAL A 209 -13.07 4.41 3.69
N LEU A 210 -13.35 4.42 4.99
CA LEU A 210 -14.45 3.66 5.58
C LEU A 210 -15.82 4.09 5.03
N GLU A 211 -16.06 5.40 4.85
CA GLU A 211 -17.29 5.90 4.24
C GLU A 211 -17.46 5.46 2.79
N ALA A 212 -16.37 5.38 2.02
CA ALA A 212 -16.43 4.82 0.68
C ALA A 212 -16.68 3.31 0.69
N VAL A 213 -16.10 2.57 1.63
CA VAL A 213 -16.35 1.12 1.82
C VAL A 213 -17.83 0.86 2.11
N LYS A 214 -18.45 1.63 2.99
CA LYS A 214 -19.89 1.55 3.29
C LYS A 214 -20.80 1.83 2.09
N ARG A 215 -20.30 2.52 1.06
CA ARG A 215 -21.03 2.80 -0.20
C ARG A 215 -20.85 1.72 -1.27
N LEU A 216 -19.89 0.80 -1.11
CA LEU A 216 -19.65 -0.30 -2.06
C LEU A 216 -20.89 -1.18 -2.34
N PRO A 217 -21.76 -1.52 -1.37
CA PRO A 217 -22.97 -2.29 -1.64
C PRO A 217 -23.89 -1.59 -2.65
N ALA A 218 -24.09 -0.28 -2.49
CA ALA A 218 -24.90 0.53 -3.39
C ALA A 218 -24.29 0.62 -4.81
N LEU A 219 -22.97 0.75 -4.90
CA LEU A 219 -22.25 0.73 -6.18
C LEU A 219 -22.38 -0.62 -6.87
N SER A 220 -22.22 -1.73 -6.14
CA SER A 220 -22.32 -3.09 -6.69
C SER A 220 -23.70 -3.39 -7.27
N ARG A 221 -24.77 -2.90 -6.61
CA ARG A 221 -26.17 -3.03 -7.06
C ARG A 221 -26.54 -2.10 -8.22
N ARG A 222 -25.72 -1.08 -8.53
CA ARG A 222 -26.01 -0.10 -9.58
C ARG A 222 -26.00 -0.72 -10.97
N LYS A 223 -27.05 -0.43 -11.75
CA LYS A 223 -27.13 -0.76 -13.19
C LYS A 223 -26.39 0.29 -14.01
N VAL A 224 -25.07 0.15 -14.16
CA VAL A 224 -24.19 1.14 -14.82
C VAL A 224 -24.60 1.42 -16.27
N LYS A 225 -25.11 0.40 -17.00
CA LYS A 225 -25.62 0.56 -18.37
C LYS A 225 -26.81 1.52 -18.48
N ALA A 226 -27.64 1.62 -17.44
CA ALA A 226 -28.82 2.50 -17.42
C ALA A 226 -28.51 3.84 -16.74
N LYS A 227 -27.63 3.84 -15.74
CA LYS A 227 -27.25 5.03 -14.99
C LYS A 227 -25.72 5.04 -14.79
N PRO A 228 -24.95 5.67 -15.71
CA PRO A 228 -23.49 5.74 -15.59
C PRO A 228 -23.11 6.48 -14.30
N LEU A 229 -22.02 6.06 -13.68
CA LEU A 229 -21.50 6.70 -12.46
C LEU A 229 -20.83 8.01 -12.83
N LEU A 230 -21.13 9.09 -12.12
CA LEU A 230 -20.56 10.41 -12.38
C LEU A 230 -19.48 10.79 -11.35
N PRO A 231 -18.48 11.62 -11.71
CA PRO A 231 -17.43 12.04 -10.79
C PRO A 231 -17.93 12.75 -9.51
N ARG A 232 -19.10 13.38 -9.58
CA ARG A 232 -19.77 14.03 -8.43
C ARG A 232 -20.37 13.03 -7.42
N GLU A 233 -20.60 11.79 -7.83
CA GLU A 233 -21.20 10.74 -7.00
C GLU A 233 -20.15 9.94 -6.21
N ILE A 234 -18.85 10.19 -6.46
CA ILE A 234 -17.74 9.52 -5.80
C ILE A 234 -16.87 10.52 -5.03
N ASP A 235 -16.07 10.01 -4.08
CA ASP A 235 -15.04 10.83 -3.46
C ASP A 235 -13.76 10.80 -4.30
N GLN A 236 -13.59 11.83 -5.13
CA GLN A 236 -12.42 11.96 -6.01
C GLN A 236 -11.10 12.07 -5.24
N LYS A 237 -11.13 12.53 -3.98
CA LYS A 237 -9.92 12.64 -3.14
C LYS A 237 -9.40 11.29 -2.69
N LEU A 238 -10.20 10.22 -2.81
CA LEU A 238 -9.75 8.84 -2.56
C LEU A 238 -9.02 8.22 -3.74
N VAL A 239 -9.05 8.83 -4.93
CA VAL A 239 -8.44 8.27 -6.15
C VAL A 239 -7.00 8.78 -6.27
N PRO A 240 -5.97 7.95 -6.00
CA PRO A 240 -4.59 8.37 -6.15
C PRO A 240 -4.27 8.63 -7.64
N PRO A 241 -3.19 9.37 -7.95
CA PRO A 241 -2.79 9.70 -9.32
C PRO A 241 -2.77 8.49 -10.26
N ALA A 242 -2.19 7.38 -9.79
CA ALA A 242 -2.07 6.14 -10.56
C ALA A 242 -3.43 5.49 -10.93
N TRP A 243 -4.50 5.76 -10.18
CA TRP A 243 -5.84 5.25 -10.49
C TRP A 243 -6.65 6.20 -11.39
N LYS A 244 -6.24 7.46 -11.55
CA LYS A 244 -7.05 8.46 -12.27
C LYS A 244 -7.39 8.01 -13.69
N LYS A 245 -6.42 7.47 -14.43
CA LYS A 245 -6.65 6.98 -15.80
C LYS A 245 -7.60 5.79 -15.82
N ALA A 246 -7.40 4.81 -14.93
CA ALA A 246 -8.29 3.64 -14.83
C ALA A 246 -9.73 4.01 -14.41
N VAL A 247 -9.91 5.03 -13.56
CA VAL A 247 -11.22 5.42 -13.01
C VAL A 247 -11.97 6.41 -13.91
N PHE A 248 -11.28 7.38 -14.52
CA PHE A 248 -11.91 8.49 -15.25
C PHE A 248 -11.70 8.45 -16.77
N SER A 249 -10.79 7.61 -17.27
CA SER A 249 -10.38 7.61 -18.69
C SER A 249 -10.56 6.23 -19.31
N ASN A 250 -11.67 5.56 -19.00
CA ASN A 250 -12.04 4.31 -19.66
C ASN A 250 -12.63 4.62 -21.06
N PRO A 251 -12.01 4.13 -22.15
CA PRO A 251 -12.47 4.39 -23.52
C PRO A 251 -13.84 3.75 -23.85
N ASP A 252 -14.25 2.72 -23.11
CA ASP A 252 -15.52 1.99 -23.35
C ASP A 252 -16.74 2.72 -22.75
N LEU A 253 -16.52 3.82 -22.01
CA LEU A 253 -17.57 4.55 -21.31
C LEU A 253 -17.82 5.92 -21.94
N PRO A 254 -19.05 6.47 -21.81
CA PRO A 254 -19.34 7.82 -22.27
C PRO A 254 -18.39 8.86 -21.64
N PRO A 255 -18.03 9.93 -22.37
CA PRO A 255 -17.15 10.96 -21.84
C PRO A 255 -17.73 11.57 -20.55
N GLY A 256 -16.88 11.65 -19.52
CA GLY A 256 -17.29 12.14 -18.19
C GLY A 256 -17.94 11.09 -17.28
N ALA A 257 -18.06 9.83 -17.71
CA ALA A 257 -18.45 8.74 -16.83
C ALA A 257 -17.25 8.18 -16.05
N VAL A 258 -17.54 7.64 -14.87
CA VAL A 258 -16.59 6.95 -13.99
C VAL A 258 -16.74 5.45 -14.17
N ASP A 259 -15.62 4.76 -14.29
CA ASP A 259 -15.58 3.32 -14.22
C ASP A 259 -15.86 2.86 -12.78
N ARG A 260 -17.05 2.26 -12.59
CA ARG A 260 -17.49 1.72 -11.30
C ARG A 260 -16.55 0.62 -10.81
N ASP A 261 -16.10 -0.25 -11.70
CA ASP A 261 -15.34 -1.45 -11.36
C ASP A 261 -13.93 -1.03 -10.93
N ALA A 262 -13.32 -0.11 -11.66
CA ALA A 262 -12.06 0.51 -11.28
C ALA A 262 -12.18 1.26 -9.94
N TYR A 263 -13.23 2.06 -9.74
CA TYR A 263 -13.42 2.80 -8.49
C TYR A 263 -13.62 1.86 -7.28
N ALA A 264 -14.41 0.79 -7.44
CA ALA A 264 -14.64 -0.18 -6.36
C ALA A 264 -13.33 -0.88 -5.94
N VAL A 265 -12.51 -1.30 -6.91
CA VAL A 265 -11.22 -1.94 -6.60
C VAL A 265 -10.21 -0.93 -6.05
N CYS A 266 -10.24 0.33 -6.51
CA CYS A 266 -9.47 1.43 -5.92
C CYS A 266 -9.79 1.59 -4.43
N VAL A 267 -11.08 1.63 -4.06
CA VAL A 267 -11.51 1.73 -2.65
C VAL A 267 -11.00 0.54 -1.83
N LEU A 268 -11.03 -0.68 -2.39
CA LEU A 268 -10.49 -1.86 -1.70
C LEU A 268 -8.96 -1.80 -1.52
N GLU A 269 -8.22 -1.28 -2.50
CA GLU A 269 -6.77 -1.05 -2.33
C GLU A 269 -6.50 0.00 -1.25
N GLN A 270 -7.28 1.10 -1.21
CA GLN A 270 -7.18 2.09 -0.13
C GLN A 270 -7.51 1.49 1.23
N LEU A 271 -8.54 0.64 1.32
CA LEU A 271 -8.88 -0.08 2.54
C LEU A 271 -7.73 -1.00 2.98
N HIS A 272 -7.14 -1.76 2.05
CA HIS A 272 -6.01 -2.63 2.35
C HIS A 272 -4.81 -1.85 2.92
N LYS A 273 -4.47 -0.70 2.32
CA LYS A 273 -3.42 0.19 2.81
C LYS A 273 -3.77 0.79 4.18
N ALA A 274 -5.01 1.24 4.36
CA ALA A 274 -5.48 1.85 5.60
C ALA A 274 -5.51 0.85 6.77
N LEU A 275 -5.87 -0.40 6.51
CA LEU A 275 -5.79 -1.51 7.47
C LEU A 275 -4.34 -1.79 7.89
N GLY A 276 -3.41 -1.78 6.92
CA GLY A 276 -1.98 -1.95 7.19
C GLY A 276 -1.38 -0.81 8.04
N ARG A 277 -1.87 0.42 7.85
CA ARG A 277 -1.46 1.61 8.64
C ARG A 277 -2.21 1.78 9.96
N ARG A 278 -3.21 0.94 10.24
CA ARG A 278 -4.13 1.08 11.39
C ARG A 278 -4.90 2.42 11.40
N ASP A 279 -5.15 2.96 10.22
CA ASP A 279 -6.07 4.10 10.02
C ASP A 279 -7.52 3.63 9.91
N VAL A 280 -7.72 2.42 9.39
CA VAL A 280 -8.94 1.63 9.54
C VAL A 280 -8.59 0.44 10.42
N PHE A 281 -9.48 0.09 11.33
CA PHE A 281 -9.32 -0.99 12.28
C PHE A 281 -10.65 -1.74 12.44
N ALA A 282 -10.64 -2.84 13.16
CA ALA A 282 -11.85 -3.59 13.47
C ALA A 282 -12.08 -3.75 14.97
N SER A 283 -13.34 -3.87 15.36
CA SER A 283 -13.76 -4.11 16.74
C SER A 283 -15.01 -5.00 16.76
N PRO A 284 -15.03 -6.08 17.57
CA PRO A 284 -13.89 -6.59 18.34
C PRO A 284 -12.87 -7.28 17.42
N SER A 285 -11.58 -7.11 17.69
CA SER A 285 -10.48 -7.72 16.94
C SER A 285 -9.24 -7.79 17.84
N ASN A 286 -8.35 -8.75 17.60
CA ASN A 286 -7.05 -8.78 18.28
C ASN A 286 -5.92 -8.34 17.36
N ARG A 287 -5.93 -8.79 16.10
CA ARG A 287 -4.86 -8.53 15.13
C ARG A 287 -5.05 -7.23 14.34
N TRP A 288 -6.28 -6.84 14.10
CA TRP A 288 -6.67 -5.64 13.34
C TRP A 288 -7.32 -4.56 14.23
N ALA A 289 -7.12 -4.64 15.54
CA ALA A 289 -7.64 -3.70 16.52
C ALA A 289 -7.06 -2.29 16.36
N ASP A 290 -7.74 -1.28 16.91
CA ASP A 290 -7.18 0.06 17.04
C ASP A 290 -6.03 0.04 18.06
N PRO A 291 -4.78 0.33 17.66
CA PRO A 291 -3.67 0.43 18.60
C PRO A 291 -3.89 1.54 19.64
N ARG A 292 -4.74 2.53 19.33
CA ARG A 292 -5.02 3.68 20.20
C ARG A 292 -6.06 3.37 21.26
N ALA A 293 -6.86 2.31 21.11
CA ALA A 293 -7.89 1.93 22.07
C ALA A 293 -7.34 1.57 23.46
N ARG A 294 -6.02 1.35 23.59
CA ARG A 294 -5.34 1.10 24.87
C ARG A 294 -4.63 2.32 25.44
N LEU A 295 -4.66 3.45 24.73
CA LEU A 295 -4.12 4.69 25.25
C LEU A 295 -5.10 5.25 26.29
N LEU A 296 -4.55 5.81 27.36
CA LEU A 296 -5.33 6.60 28.30
C LEU A 296 -5.72 7.91 27.60
N ASP A 297 -6.99 8.29 27.73
CA ASP A 297 -7.53 9.51 27.16
C ASP A 297 -8.53 10.16 28.13
N GLY A 298 -8.77 11.46 27.95
CA GLY A 298 -9.65 12.28 28.77
C GLY A 298 -9.34 12.20 30.26
N ALA A 299 -10.38 12.06 31.08
CA ALA A 299 -10.27 12.05 32.54
C ALA A 299 -9.32 10.95 33.09
N GLN A 300 -9.20 9.81 32.40
CA GLN A 300 -8.30 8.74 32.84
C GLN A 300 -6.82 9.13 32.64
N TRP A 301 -6.51 9.82 31.55
CA TRP A 301 -5.17 10.37 31.31
C TRP A 301 -4.87 11.50 32.28
N GLU A 302 -5.79 12.48 32.42
CA GLU A 302 -5.63 13.63 33.31
C GLU A 302 -5.32 13.20 34.75
N ALA A 303 -5.94 12.11 35.24
CA ALA A 303 -5.71 11.58 36.58
C ALA A 303 -4.29 11.03 36.81
N VAL A 304 -3.61 10.54 35.78
CA VAL A 304 -2.25 9.95 35.89
C VAL A 304 -1.16 10.76 35.20
N GLN A 305 -1.52 11.81 34.46
CA GLN A 305 -0.63 12.56 33.58
C GLN A 305 0.62 13.04 34.31
N ALA A 306 0.47 13.68 35.47
CA ALA A 306 1.60 14.22 36.24
C ALA A 306 2.61 13.13 36.63
N PHE A 307 2.12 11.98 37.08
CA PHE A 307 2.97 10.84 37.46
C PHE A 307 3.70 10.24 36.26
N VAL A 308 3.01 10.05 35.14
CA VAL A 308 3.60 9.50 33.92
C VAL A 308 4.63 10.45 33.33
N LEU A 309 4.34 11.75 33.26
CA LEU A 309 5.27 12.77 32.76
C LEU A 309 6.53 12.86 33.62
N HIS A 310 6.38 12.84 34.95
CA HIS A 310 7.53 12.80 35.86
C HIS A 310 8.38 11.55 35.64
N GLY A 311 7.77 10.36 35.55
CA GLY A 311 8.47 9.10 35.30
C GLY A 311 9.18 9.02 33.94
N LEU A 312 8.68 9.77 32.93
CA LEU A 312 9.32 9.90 31.61
C LEU A 312 10.31 11.06 31.53
N SER A 313 10.51 11.80 32.63
CA SER A 313 11.32 13.03 32.67
C SER A 313 10.86 14.08 31.63
N LEU A 314 9.55 14.19 31.43
CA LEU A 314 8.88 15.13 30.54
C LEU A 314 8.11 16.19 31.34
N GLU A 315 8.80 16.87 32.24
CA GLU A 315 8.20 17.85 33.15
C GLU A 315 7.97 19.23 32.51
N GLU A 316 8.63 19.48 31.38
CA GLU A 316 8.51 20.73 30.63
C GLU A 316 7.12 20.88 29.99
N PRO A 317 6.61 22.11 29.83
CA PRO A 317 5.44 22.37 29.01
C PRO A 317 5.60 21.75 27.61
N VAL A 318 4.56 21.07 27.11
CA VAL A 318 4.59 20.34 25.83
C VAL A 318 5.08 21.23 24.68
N ALA A 319 4.68 22.50 24.65
CA ALA A 319 5.10 23.44 23.63
C ALA A 319 6.62 23.71 23.65
N GLU A 320 7.21 23.85 24.83
CA GLU A 320 8.66 24.07 24.99
C GLU A 320 9.46 22.82 24.64
N HIS A 321 9.01 21.66 25.12
CA HIS A 321 9.63 20.38 24.80
C HIS A 321 9.62 20.12 23.29
N LEU A 322 8.47 20.29 22.64
CA LEU A 322 8.34 20.11 21.19
C LEU A 322 9.18 21.14 20.44
N ALA A 323 9.20 22.40 20.85
CA ALA A 323 10.06 23.41 20.24
C ALA A 323 11.55 23.04 20.37
N GLY A 324 11.97 22.49 21.52
CA GLY A 324 13.31 21.95 21.73
C GLY A 324 13.63 20.79 20.77
N ARG A 325 12.70 19.83 20.61
CA ARG A 325 12.85 18.71 19.68
C ARG A 325 12.92 19.17 18.22
N VAL A 326 12.11 20.15 17.84
CA VAL A 326 12.13 20.73 16.49
C VAL A 326 13.47 21.41 16.22
N ARG A 327 13.99 22.21 17.17
CA ARG A 327 15.33 22.83 17.04
C ARG A 327 16.44 21.78 16.94
N ALA A 328 16.38 20.73 17.75
CA ALA A 328 17.37 19.65 17.69
C ALA A 328 17.31 18.88 16.36
N LEU A 329 16.10 18.65 15.84
CA LEU A 329 15.90 18.03 14.53
C LEU A 329 16.44 18.91 13.40
N ASP A 330 16.13 20.21 13.42
CA ASP A 330 16.63 21.19 12.46
C ASP A 330 18.17 21.25 12.47
N ALA A 331 18.78 21.37 13.65
CA ALA A 331 20.23 21.34 13.80
C ALA A 331 20.86 20.03 13.29
N ALA A 332 20.21 18.89 13.51
CA ALA A 332 20.68 17.60 13.01
C ALA A 332 20.60 17.52 11.46
N TRP A 333 19.56 18.08 10.86
CA TRP A 333 19.44 18.17 9.40
C TRP A 333 20.46 19.13 8.80
N GLN A 334 20.69 20.29 9.42
CA GLN A 334 21.72 21.24 9.00
C GLN A 334 23.11 20.61 9.07
N LEU A 335 23.44 19.95 10.19
CA LEU A 335 24.69 19.22 10.33
C LEU A 335 24.82 18.10 9.28
N MET A 336 23.74 17.38 8.98
CA MET A 336 23.75 16.37 7.92
C MET A 336 24.05 17.00 6.55
N ALA A 337 23.43 18.13 6.23
CA ALA A 337 23.67 18.86 4.98
C ALA A 337 25.12 19.34 4.88
N GLU A 338 25.66 19.95 5.94
CA GLU A 338 27.07 20.37 6.01
C GLU A 338 28.02 19.19 5.79
N ARG A 339 27.77 18.05 6.45
CA ARG A 339 28.58 16.83 6.31
C ARG A 339 28.53 16.24 4.90
N LEU A 340 27.39 16.37 4.21
CA LEU A 340 27.25 15.93 2.84
C LEU A 340 28.01 16.85 1.88
N GLU A 341 27.96 18.16 2.11
CA GLU A 341 28.76 19.13 1.36
C GLU A 341 30.26 18.91 1.56
N GLU A 342 30.71 18.73 2.82
CA GLU A 342 32.11 18.38 3.16
C GLU A 342 32.58 17.10 2.46
N ALA A 343 31.72 16.09 2.36
CA ALA A 343 32.05 14.80 1.76
C ALA A 343 32.10 14.83 0.23
N GLY A 344 31.46 15.81 -0.42
CA GLY A 344 31.53 16.01 -1.88
C GLY A 344 31.25 14.73 -2.69
N GLN A 345 32.23 14.32 -3.50
CA GLN A 345 32.13 13.11 -4.36
C GLN A 345 32.26 11.78 -3.59
N ASP A 346 32.75 11.81 -2.34
CA ASP A 346 32.87 10.63 -1.47
C ASP A 346 31.58 10.40 -0.64
N ALA A 347 30.58 11.27 -0.79
CA ALA A 347 29.29 11.16 -0.14
C ALA A 347 28.53 9.93 -0.66
N LYS A 348 28.31 8.94 0.20
CA LYS A 348 27.52 7.73 -0.11
C LYS A 348 26.01 7.97 -0.16
N LEU A 349 25.58 9.21 -0.03
CA LEU A 349 24.20 9.66 0.01
C LEU A 349 24.08 10.83 -0.96
N SER A 350 23.29 10.68 -2.02
CA SER A 350 23.03 11.75 -2.97
C SER A 350 21.52 11.97 -3.15
N PHE A 351 21.16 13.22 -3.38
CA PHE A 351 19.78 13.67 -3.55
C PHE A 351 19.59 14.13 -4.99
N GLU A 352 18.75 13.41 -5.74
CA GLU A 352 18.37 13.80 -7.11
C GLU A 352 16.94 14.33 -7.09
N VAL A 353 16.76 15.61 -7.38
CA VAL A 353 15.43 16.18 -7.61
C VAL A 353 15.04 15.88 -9.05
N GLN A 354 14.10 14.97 -9.23
CA GLN A 354 13.59 14.61 -10.55
C GLN A 354 12.74 15.74 -11.16
N PRO A 355 12.62 15.80 -12.50
CA PRO A 355 11.67 16.69 -13.16
C PRO A 355 10.25 16.42 -12.61
N GLY A 356 9.68 17.42 -11.93
CA GLY A 356 8.41 17.27 -11.20
C GLY A 356 8.51 17.40 -9.67
N GLY A 357 9.69 17.69 -9.13
CA GLY A 357 9.88 18.04 -7.72
C GLY A 357 9.90 16.84 -6.76
N ARG A 358 9.93 15.61 -7.28
CA ARG A 358 10.16 14.41 -6.47
C ARG A 358 11.64 14.27 -6.15
N LEU A 359 11.96 14.27 -4.86
CA LEU A 359 13.31 14.05 -4.35
C LEU A 359 13.57 12.54 -4.23
N LYS A 360 14.58 12.06 -4.95
CA LYS A 360 15.07 10.68 -4.91
C LYS A 360 16.35 10.65 -4.08
N LEU A 361 16.34 9.81 -3.05
CA LEU A 361 17.49 9.55 -2.20
C LEU A 361 18.22 8.31 -2.71
N ASN A 362 19.44 8.50 -3.21
CA ASN A 362 20.32 7.42 -3.62
C ASN A 362 21.30 7.14 -2.46
N VAL A 363 21.31 5.90 -1.97
CA VAL A 363 22.26 5.45 -0.95
C VAL A 363 23.20 4.45 -1.60
N ASP A 364 24.47 4.82 -1.74
CA ASP A 364 25.50 3.88 -2.14
C ASP A 364 25.74 2.83 -1.07
N ARG A 365 26.17 1.64 -1.49
CA ARG A 365 26.42 0.53 -0.55
C ARG A 365 27.48 0.96 0.45
N LEU A 366 27.12 0.90 1.73
CA LEU A 366 28.08 1.03 2.83
C LEU A 366 29.09 -0.11 2.71
N GLY A 367 30.26 0.16 2.11
CA GLY A 367 31.39 -0.76 2.15
C GLY A 367 31.71 -1.15 3.59
N ALA A 368 32.03 -2.43 3.83
CA ALA A 368 32.35 -2.92 5.17
C ALA A 368 33.54 -2.14 5.73
N LEU A 369 33.31 -1.38 6.81
CA LEU A 369 34.39 -0.79 7.59
C LEU A 369 35.18 -1.96 8.22
N GLY A 370 36.47 -2.06 7.93
CA GLY A 370 37.33 -3.09 8.52
C GLY A 370 37.31 -3.01 10.05
N GLU A 371 37.30 -4.16 10.73
CA GLU A 371 37.17 -4.22 12.19
C GLU A 371 38.36 -3.50 12.87
N PRO A 372 38.11 -2.40 13.63
CA PRO A 372 39.16 -1.64 14.29
C PRO A 372 39.95 -2.53 15.27
N LYS A 373 41.24 -2.24 15.47
CA LYS A 373 42.09 -3.00 16.40
C LYS A 373 41.51 -3.02 17.83
N SER A 374 40.89 -1.91 18.25
CA SER A 374 40.20 -1.78 19.55
C SER A 374 39.01 -2.73 19.67
N LEU A 375 38.23 -2.90 18.59
CA LEU A 375 37.05 -3.76 18.59
C LEU A 375 37.45 -5.25 18.58
N ARG A 376 38.51 -5.61 17.83
CA ARG A 376 39.14 -6.94 17.91
C ARG A 376 39.69 -7.25 19.30
N TRP A 377 40.33 -6.28 19.94
CA TRP A 377 40.82 -6.41 21.31
C TRP A 377 39.64 -6.64 22.28
N LEU A 378 38.63 -5.77 22.25
CA LEU A 378 37.46 -5.86 23.12
C LEU A 378 36.76 -7.22 23.00
N ARG A 379 36.60 -7.72 21.77
CA ARG A 379 35.92 -8.98 21.47
C ARG A 379 36.70 -10.20 21.98
N ARG A 380 38.04 -10.16 21.90
CA ARG A 380 38.90 -11.18 22.52
C ARG A 380 38.78 -11.16 24.04
N THR A 381 38.79 -9.97 24.64
CA THR A 381 38.69 -9.80 26.10
C THR A 381 37.34 -10.27 26.63
N THR A 382 36.24 -9.91 25.97
CA THR A 382 34.89 -10.38 26.34
C THR A 382 34.71 -11.88 26.11
N ALA A 383 35.24 -12.45 25.03
CA ALA A 383 35.21 -13.89 24.80
C ALA A 383 35.97 -14.67 25.89
N ALA A 384 37.09 -14.13 26.39
CA ALA A 384 37.86 -14.74 27.49
C ALA A 384 37.15 -14.63 28.85
N MET A 385 36.21 -13.69 29.02
CA MET A 385 35.43 -13.50 30.24
C MET A 385 34.10 -14.28 30.25
N LEU A 386 33.69 -14.85 29.12
CA LEU A 386 32.48 -15.68 29.06
C LEU A 386 32.78 -17.06 29.67
N PRO A 387 31.93 -17.58 30.57
CA PRO A 387 32.13 -18.91 31.12
C PRO A 387 32.01 -19.96 30.01
N ASN A 388 33.05 -20.75 29.82
CA ASN A 388 33.03 -21.89 28.90
C ASN A 388 32.00 -22.90 29.41
N THR A 389 30.86 -23.04 28.73
CA THR A 389 29.95 -24.15 28.97
C THR A 389 30.61 -25.42 28.41
N PRO A 390 31.00 -26.41 29.24
CA PRO A 390 31.44 -27.70 28.72
C PRO A 390 30.28 -28.34 27.96
N ARG A 391 30.58 -28.91 26.79
CA ARG A 391 29.62 -29.68 25.97
C ARG A 391 29.23 -30.97 26.64
#